data_AF-A0A3Y7SQK8-F1
#
_entry.id   AF-A0A3Y7SQK8-F1
#
_cell.length_a   1.000
_cell.length_b   1.000
_cell.length_c   1.000
_cell.angle_alpha   90.00
_cell.angle_beta   90.00
_cell.angle_gamma   90.00
#
_symmetry.space_group_name_H-M   'P 1'
#
loop_
_entity.id
_entity.type
_entity.pdbx_description
1 polymer ?
#
loop_
_entity_poly.entity_id
_entity_poly.type
_entity_poly.pdbx_seq_one_letter_code
_entity_poly.pdbx_strand_id
1 'polypeptide(L)'
;MSNIDKQALRERYSPQPAPECHICGKEMTIQRMSARRITYGCTGATYDDKGCHYAEGRSIADDHYEQSRVTVVDVSDPDVLALLDELEHYKSREERVTNLVLDNSTSWDALYKKLEAAERRIAEQSTIVAAAEKLVRCKGRYHSELNYRALAKLFGVITPDLPPLEHENVHYADAAEVEITALRQRIAELEAKLETADKLQDSAFRHGLQHGFSYGQTNDQAGFEQCMAAYSTRAGIGVKQQDSVGSDVGGRNQPGMVVAIHIDAGDFVKVKGQVFEVEETDFDDHDVTLWFVGGNALKCAAGCPVEVVSEPVAAGIKVKGE
;
A
#
# COMPACT_ATOMS: atom_id res chain seq x y z
N MET A 1 -17.13 -17.89 -15.29
CA MET A 1 -16.36 -19.04 -14.75
C MET A 1 -17.20 -20.28 -15.00
N SER A 2 -16.67 -21.28 -15.69
CA SER A 2 -17.36 -22.54 -15.92
C SER A 2 -17.74 -23.15 -14.56
N ASN A 3 -18.99 -23.56 -14.40
CA ASN A 3 -19.45 -24.28 -13.22
C ASN A 3 -18.86 -25.69 -13.28
N ILE A 4 -17.63 -25.83 -12.77
CA ILE A 4 -16.95 -27.11 -12.73
C ILE A 4 -17.64 -27.97 -11.67
N ASP A 5 -18.24 -29.07 -12.13
CA ASP A 5 -18.83 -30.07 -11.25
C ASP A 5 -17.71 -30.84 -10.54
N LYS A 6 -17.44 -30.43 -9.29
CA LYS A 6 -16.42 -31.04 -8.45
C LYS A 6 -16.74 -32.49 -8.11
N GLN A 7 -18.03 -32.85 -8.03
CA GLN A 7 -18.45 -34.22 -7.74
C GLN A 7 -18.13 -35.13 -8.92
N ALA A 8 -18.43 -34.69 -10.14
CA ALA A 8 -18.06 -35.41 -11.35
C ALA A 8 -16.53 -35.59 -11.47
N LEU A 9 -15.73 -34.61 -11.04
CA LEU A 9 -14.27 -34.76 -10.99
C LEU A 9 -13.84 -35.79 -9.94
N ARG A 10 -14.42 -35.76 -8.72
CA ARG A 10 -14.12 -36.76 -7.69
C ARG A 10 -14.42 -38.17 -8.18
N GLU A 11 -15.56 -38.39 -8.81
CA GLU A 11 -15.95 -39.70 -9.35
C GLU A 11 -15.01 -40.17 -10.47
N ARG A 12 -14.62 -39.25 -11.36
CA ARG A 12 -13.74 -39.57 -12.50
C ARG A 12 -12.33 -39.98 -12.07
N TYR A 13 -11.77 -39.29 -11.08
CA TYR A 13 -10.39 -39.53 -10.61
C TYR A 13 -10.32 -40.50 -9.42
N SER A 14 -11.47 -41.02 -8.98
CA SER A 14 -11.50 -42.08 -7.97
C SER A 14 -11.01 -43.41 -8.54
N PRO A 15 -10.41 -44.26 -7.70
CA PRO A 15 -10.05 -45.64 -8.07
C PRO A 15 -11.26 -46.38 -8.64
N GLN A 16 -11.10 -46.96 -9.82
CA GLN A 16 -12.15 -47.73 -10.47
C GLN A 16 -12.19 -49.16 -9.91
N PRO A 17 -13.37 -49.77 -9.72
CA PRO A 17 -13.49 -51.14 -9.28
C PRO A 17 -12.91 -52.12 -10.31
N ALA A 18 -12.52 -53.32 -9.87
CA ALA A 18 -12.05 -54.36 -10.78
C ALA A 18 -13.20 -54.77 -11.73
N PRO A 19 -12.91 -54.96 -13.03
CA PRO A 19 -13.92 -55.37 -13.99
C PRO A 19 -14.38 -56.80 -13.74
N GLU A 20 -15.62 -57.08 -14.12
CA GLU A 20 -16.18 -58.43 -14.13
C GLU A 20 -15.77 -59.18 -15.41
N CYS A 21 -15.61 -60.50 -15.31
CA CYS A 21 -15.31 -61.35 -16.44
C CYS A 21 -16.52 -61.43 -17.38
N HIS A 22 -16.36 -61.03 -18.64
CA HIS A 22 -17.43 -61.10 -19.64
C HIS A 22 -17.87 -62.54 -19.99
N ILE A 23 -17.12 -63.57 -19.58
CA ILE A 23 -17.45 -64.98 -19.83
C ILE A 23 -18.27 -65.59 -18.67
N CYS A 24 -17.93 -65.29 -17.41
CA CYS A 24 -18.56 -65.93 -16.24
C CYS A 24 -19.11 -64.97 -15.17
N GLY A 25 -18.97 -63.66 -15.35
CA GLY A 25 -19.47 -62.62 -14.43
C GLY A 25 -18.70 -62.48 -13.11
N LYS A 26 -17.64 -63.28 -12.87
CA LYS A 26 -16.84 -63.16 -11.65
C LYS A 26 -15.87 -61.98 -11.73
N GLU A 27 -15.62 -61.34 -10.59
CA GLU A 27 -14.61 -60.29 -10.45
C GLU A 27 -13.24 -60.79 -10.91
N MET A 28 -12.59 -59.99 -11.75
CA MET A 28 -11.29 -60.34 -12.31
C MET A 28 -10.15 -59.91 -11.38
N THR A 29 -9.02 -60.60 -11.46
CA THR A 29 -7.83 -60.26 -10.68
C THR A 29 -6.77 -59.61 -11.56
N ILE A 30 -5.97 -58.73 -10.96
CA ILE A 30 -4.86 -58.05 -11.63
C ILE A 30 -3.78 -59.07 -11.99
N GLN A 31 -3.43 -59.17 -13.28
CA GLN A 31 -2.38 -60.07 -13.78
C GLN A 31 -1.08 -59.32 -14.08
N ARG A 32 -1.19 -58.07 -14.52
CA ARG A 32 -0.05 -57.21 -14.82
C ARG A 32 -0.43 -55.76 -14.63
N MET A 33 0.45 -55.00 -13.99
CA MET A 33 0.37 -53.53 -13.94
C MET A 33 1.60 -52.95 -14.63
N SER A 34 1.36 -52.06 -15.59
CA SER A 34 2.41 -51.31 -16.28
C SER A 34 2.01 -49.84 -16.30
N ALA A 35 2.47 -49.09 -15.30
CA ALA A 35 2.03 -47.73 -15.03
C ALA A 35 0.49 -47.66 -14.99
N ARG A 36 -0.13 -46.84 -15.86
CA ARG A 36 -1.59 -46.68 -15.94
C ARG A 36 -2.32 -47.82 -16.66
N ARG A 37 -1.62 -48.81 -17.25
CA ARG A 37 -2.28 -49.94 -17.91
C ARG A 37 -2.34 -51.13 -16.96
N ILE A 38 -3.55 -51.50 -16.57
CA ILE A 38 -3.82 -52.64 -15.70
C ILE A 38 -4.47 -53.73 -16.56
N THR A 39 -3.80 -54.88 -16.66
CA THR A 39 -4.37 -56.07 -17.29
C THR A 39 -5.03 -56.92 -16.22
N TYR A 40 -6.34 -57.11 -16.37
CA TYR A 40 -7.15 -58.01 -15.58
C TYR A 40 -7.31 -59.34 -16.31
N GLY A 41 -7.42 -60.43 -15.55
CA GLY A 41 -7.70 -61.77 -16.06
C GLY A 41 -8.58 -62.56 -15.10
N CYS A 42 -9.45 -63.41 -15.64
CA CYS A 42 -10.22 -64.35 -14.83
C CYS A 42 -9.44 -65.65 -14.70
N THR A 43 -8.69 -65.80 -13.60
CA THR A 43 -7.90 -67.00 -13.29
C THR A 43 -8.75 -68.17 -12.81
N GLY A 44 -9.98 -67.90 -12.33
CA GLY A 44 -10.81 -68.92 -11.69
C GLY A 44 -10.21 -69.48 -10.39
N ALA A 45 -9.18 -68.81 -9.86
CA ALA A 45 -8.50 -69.17 -8.63
C ALA A 45 -9.20 -68.52 -7.42
N THR A 46 -9.39 -69.30 -6.38
CA THR A 46 -9.82 -68.86 -5.06
C THR A 46 -8.71 -69.15 -4.06
N TYR A 47 -8.52 -68.21 -3.13
CA TYR A 47 -7.51 -68.30 -2.10
C TYR A 47 -8.19 -68.50 -0.75
N ASP A 48 -7.89 -69.61 -0.08
CA ASP A 48 -8.31 -69.90 1.29
C ASP A 48 -7.10 -70.30 2.15
N ASP A 49 -7.35 -70.66 3.41
CA ASP A 49 -6.30 -71.11 4.35
C ASP A 49 -5.58 -72.40 3.90
N LYS A 50 -6.09 -73.10 2.88
CA LYS A 50 -5.51 -74.31 2.31
C LYS A 50 -4.71 -74.03 1.02
N GLY A 51 -4.69 -72.78 0.56
CA GLY A 51 -3.93 -72.32 -0.59
C GLY A 51 -4.79 -71.99 -1.81
N CYS A 52 -4.14 -71.91 -2.97
CA CYS A 52 -4.81 -71.59 -4.23
C CYS A 52 -5.49 -72.82 -4.82
N HIS A 53 -6.80 -72.74 -5.03
CA HIS A 53 -7.57 -73.77 -5.70
C HIS A 53 -8.35 -73.18 -6.89
N TYR A 54 -8.39 -73.92 -7.99
CA TYR A 54 -9.09 -73.51 -9.20
C TYR A 54 -10.49 -74.11 -9.23
N ALA A 55 -11.46 -73.40 -9.79
CA ALA A 55 -12.78 -73.97 -10.05
C ALA A 55 -12.68 -75.20 -10.98
N GLU A 56 -13.70 -76.07 -10.94
CA GLU A 56 -13.69 -77.33 -11.68
C GLU A 56 -13.48 -77.09 -13.19
N GLY A 57 -12.53 -77.82 -13.79
CA GLY A 57 -12.15 -77.67 -15.20
C GLY A 57 -11.28 -76.44 -15.51
N ARG A 58 -10.87 -75.66 -14.52
CA ARG A 58 -9.98 -74.50 -14.68
C ARG A 58 -8.54 -74.83 -14.32
N SER A 59 -7.59 -74.14 -14.92
CA SER A 59 -6.16 -74.28 -14.61
C SER A 59 -5.39 -72.97 -14.81
N ILE A 60 -4.10 -72.96 -14.44
CA ILE A 60 -3.23 -71.81 -14.67
C ILE A 60 -3.03 -71.63 -16.19
N ALA A 61 -3.55 -70.53 -16.72
CA ALA A 61 -3.54 -70.19 -18.15
C ALA A 61 -4.38 -71.13 -19.06
N ASP A 62 -5.61 -71.44 -18.64
CA ASP A 62 -6.61 -72.07 -19.51
C ASP A 62 -7.17 -71.11 -20.59
N ASP A 63 -7.92 -71.65 -21.56
CA ASP A 63 -8.56 -70.87 -22.63
C ASP A 63 -9.45 -69.75 -22.07
N HIS A 64 -10.10 -70.00 -20.93
CA HIS A 64 -10.90 -68.98 -20.25
C HIS A 64 -10.03 -67.84 -19.75
N TYR A 65 -8.91 -68.13 -19.10
CA TYR A 65 -7.95 -67.12 -18.69
C TYR A 65 -7.47 -66.32 -19.89
N GLU A 66 -7.07 -66.95 -20.99
CA GLU A 66 -6.59 -66.26 -22.19
C GLU A 66 -7.65 -65.34 -22.80
N GLN A 67 -8.87 -65.85 -23.00
CA GLN A 67 -9.98 -65.13 -23.62
C GLN A 67 -10.55 -64.04 -22.70
N SER A 68 -10.49 -64.23 -21.38
CA SER A 68 -11.06 -63.26 -20.43
C SER A 68 -10.23 -61.97 -20.29
N ARG A 69 -8.97 -61.94 -20.74
CA ARG A 69 -8.06 -60.83 -20.44
C ARG A 69 -8.52 -59.51 -21.04
N VAL A 70 -8.57 -58.47 -20.20
CA VAL A 70 -8.83 -57.09 -20.61
C VAL A 70 -7.75 -56.19 -20.05
N THR A 71 -7.35 -55.18 -20.82
CA THR A 71 -6.44 -54.13 -20.34
C THR A 71 -7.21 -52.83 -20.21
N VAL A 72 -7.32 -52.33 -18.99
CA VAL A 72 -7.98 -51.08 -18.64
C VAL A 72 -6.91 -50.02 -18.38
N VAL A 73 -7.20 -48.78 -18.80
CA VAL A 73 -6.36 -47.63 -18.45
C VAL A 73 -6.91 -47.04 -17.15
N ASP A 74 -6.09 -47.07 -16.11
CA ASP A 74 -6.37 -46.39 -14.85
C ASP A 74 -6.22 -44.88 -15.05
N VAL A 75 -7.33 -44.17 -14.81
CA VAL A 75 -7.43 -42.71 -14.86
C VAL A 75 -7.51 -42.11 -13.47
N SER A 76 -7.44 -42.93 -12.41
CA SER A 76 -7.45 -42.44 -11.05
C SER A 76 -6.21 -41.60 -10.77
N ASP A 77 -6.40 -40.53 -10.01
CA ASP A 77 -5.36 -39.56 -9.70
C ASP A 77 -5.55 -39.04 -8.27
N PRO A 78 -4.74 -39.53 -7.30
CA PRO A 78 -4.88 -39.13 -5.91
C PRO A 78 -4.51 -37.66 -5.69
N ASP A 79 -3.65 -37.07 -6.53
CA ASP A 79 -3.24 -35.68 -6.40
C ASP A 79 -4.41 -34.75 -6.76
N VAL A 80 -5.19 -35.11 -7.79
CA VAL A 80 -6.41 -34.37 -8.13
C VAL A 80 -7.44 -34.43 -7.00
N LEU A 81 -7.61 -35.57 -6.34
CA LEU A 81 -8.53 -35.71 -5.20
C LEU A 81 -8.07 -34.86 -4.00
N ALA A 82 -6.77 -34.88 -3.69
CA ALA A 82 -6.19 -34.05 -2.64
C ALA A 82 -6.37 -32.55 -2.91
N LEU A 83 -6.20 -32.11 -4.16
CA LEU A 83 -6.47 -30.72 -4.57
C LEU A 83 -7.95 -30.34 -4.44
N LEU A 84 -8.87 -31.26 -4.69
CA LEU A 84 -10.31 -31.02 -4.50
C LEU A 84 -10.67 -30.85 -3.02
N ASP A 85 -10.07 -31.67 -2.15
CA ASP A 85 -10.21 -31.55 -0.68
C ASP A 85 -9.65 -30.22 -0.18
N GLU A 86 -8.46 -29.85 -0.64
CA GLU A 86 -7.82 -28.57 -0.29
C GLU A 86 -8.68 -27.37 -0.75
N LEU A 87 -9.22 -27.42 -1.96
CA LEU A 87 -10.09 -26.37 -2.49
C LEU A 87 -11.41 -26.25 -1.70
N GLU A 88 -11.96 -27.37 -1.22
CA GLU A 88 -13.15 -27.38 -0.36
C GLU A 88 -12.86 -26.77 1.02
N HIS A 89 -11.70 -27.09 1.58
CA HIS A 89 -11.21 -26.48 2.82
C HIS A 89 -11.00 -24.97 2.68
N TYR A 90 -10.38 -24.48 1.60
CA TYR A 90 -10.22 -23.05 1.38
C TYR A 90 -11.55 -22.33 1.20
N LYS A 91 -12.50 -22.91 0.46
CA LYS A 91 -13.86 -22.34 0.34
C LYS A 91 -14.55 -22.20 1.70
N SER A 92 -14.48 -23.23 2.54
CA SER A 92 -15.05 -23.18 3.89
C SER A 92 -14.38 -22.09 4.75
N ARG A 93 -13.06 -21.93 4.63
CA ARG A 93 -12.33 -20.85 5.30
C ARG A 93 -12.75 -19.47 4.82
N GLU A 94 -12.89 -19.27 3.51
CA GLU A 94 -13.37 -18.01 2.93
C GLU A 94 -14.75 -17.65 3.47
N GLU A 95 -15.69 -18.61 3.49
CA GLU A 95 -17.04 -18.41 4.02
C GLU A 95 -17.04 -17.99 5.50
N ARG A 96 -16.17 -18.61 6.31
CA ARG A 96 -16.00 -18.24 7.72
C ARG A 96 -15.43 -16.83 7.87
N VAL A 97 -14.45 -16.46 7.04
CA VAL A 97 -13.86 -15.11 7.04
C VAL A 97 -14.92 -14.07 6.64
N THR A 98 -15.72 -14.35 5.61
CA THR A 98 -16.78 -13.43 5.18
C THR A 98 -17.81 -13.21 6.29
N ASN A 99 -18.23 -14.27 6.98
CA ASN A 99 -19.15 -14.14 8.12
C ASN A 99 -18.54 -13.33 9.26
N LEU A 100 -17.27 -13.58 9.60
CA LEU A 100 -16.57 -12.82 10.64
C LEU A 100 -16.46 -11.33 10.29
N VAL A 101 -16.15 -11.00 9.03
CA VAL A 101 -16.06 -9.61 8.56
C VAL A 101 -17.42 -8.92 8.66
N LEU A 102 -18.50 -9.59 8.27
CA LEU A 102 -19.86 -9.05 8.38
C LEU A 102 -20.28 -8.83 9.84
N ASP A 103 -20.03 -9.80 10.72
CA ASP A 103 -20.32 -9.65 12.15
C ASP A 103 -19.52 -8.49 12.76
N ASN A 104 -18.24 -8.38 12.40
CA ASN A 104 -17.39 -7.30 12.86
C ASN A 104 -17.87 -5.93 12.35
N SER A 105 -18.28 -5.83 11.07
CA SER A 105 -18.79 -4.57 10.52
C SER A 105 -20.07 -4.12 11.22
N THR A 106 -21.01 -5.03 11.50
CA THR A 106 -22.23 -4.68 12.26
C THR A 106 -21.91 -4.21 13.68
N SER A 107 -20.89 -4.80 14.32
CA SER A 107 -20.40 -4.35 15.62
C SER A 107 -19.81 -2.95 15.56
N TRP A 108 -18.98 -2.65 14.56
CA TRP A 108 -18.42 -1.31 14.37
C TRP A 108 -19.49 -0.25 14.11
N ASP A 109 -20.49 -0.56 13.27
CA ASP A 109 -21.62 0.36 13.03
C ASP A 109 -22.36 0.71 14.32
N ALA A 110 -22.57 -0.28 15.20
CA ALA A 110 -23.20 -0.06 16.48
C ALA A 110 -22.34 0.81 17.42
N LEU A 111 -21.01 0.67 17.38
CA LEU A 111 -20.08 1.50 18.15
C LEU A 111 -20.04 2.93 17.63
N TYR A 112 -19.98 3.14 16.32
CA TYR A 112 -20.01 4.47 15.72
C TYR A 112 -21.27 5.25 16.08
N LYS A 113 -22.45 4.61 16.03
CA LYS A 113 -23.71 5.24 16.46
C LYS A 113 -23.69 5.67 17.94
N LYS A 114 -23.08 4.86 18.80
CA LYS A 114 -22.92 5.21 20.23
C LYS A 114 -21.95 6.38 20.42
N LEU A 115 -20.86 6.40 19.65
CA LEU A 115 -19.88 7.49 19.68
C LEU A 115 -20.54 8.81 19.24
N GLU A 116 -21.23 8.82 18.11
CA GLU A 116 -21.94 10.00 17.60
C GLU A 116 -22.99 10.51 18.60
N ALA A 117 -23.74 9.60 19.23
CA ALA A 117 -24.70 9.97 20.28
C ALA A 117 -24.02 10.55 21.53
N ALA A 118 -22.85 10.03 21.92
CA ALA A 118 -22.08 10.55 23.04
C ALA A 118 -21.50 11.94 22.73
N GLU A 119 -20.99 12.16 21.53
CA GLU A 119 -20.49 13.47 21.07
C GLU A 119 -21.60 14.53 21.08
N ARG A 120 -22.80 14.18 20.58
CA ARG A 120 -23.97 15.08 20.67
C ARG A 120 -24.32 15.45 22.11
N ARG A 121 -24.32 14.46 23.03
CA ARG A 121 -24.58 14.72 24.46
C ARG A 121 -23.52 15.62 25.09
N ILE A 122 -22.24 15.46 24.73
CA ILE A 122 -21.15 16.31 25.22
C ILE A 122 -21.33 17.74 24.69
N ALA A 123 -21.68 17.91 23.41
CA ALA A 123 -21.96 19.21 22.84
C ALA A 123 -23.17 19.89 23.52
N GLU A 124 -24.25 19.16 23.77
CA GLU A 124 -25.39 19.71 24.53
C GLU A 124 -24.96 20.13 25.95
N GLN A 125 -24.22 19.27 26.67
CA GLN A 125 -23.73 19.59 28.01
C GLN A 125 -22.81 20.80 28.04
N SER A 126 -21.91 20.95 27.04
CA SER A 126 -20.99 22.10 26.98
C SER A 126 -21.75 23.41 26.82
N THR A 127 -22.82 23.44 26.02
CA THR A 127 -23.68 24.63 25.88
C THR A 127 -24.40 24.98 27.18
N ILE A 128 -24.88 23.97 27.92
CA ILE A 128 -25.56 24.16 29.21
C ILE A 128 -24.57 24.71 30.24
N VAL A 129 -23.36 24.15 30.33
CA VAL A 129 -22.31 24.63 31.23
C VAL A 129 -21.95 26.07 30.90
N ALA A 130 -21.73 26.41 29.63
CA ALA A 130 -21.44 27.79 29.21
C ALA A 130 -22.58 28.77 29.57
N ALA A 131 -23.84 28.35 29.43
CA ALA A 131 -24.99 29.17 29.85
C ALA A 131 -25.04 29.32 31.39
N ALA A 132 -24.79 28.25 32.14
CA ALA A 132 -24.75 28.27 33.60
C ALA A 132 -23.62 29.17 34.13
N GLU A 133 -22.43 29.14 33.52
CA GLU A 133 -21.31 30.02 33.85
C GLU A 133 -21.69 31.50 33.67
N LYS A 134 -22.33 31.84 32.55
CA LYS A 134 -22.85 33.21 32.31
C LYS A 134 -23.83 33.64 33.40
N LEU A 135 -24.76 32.75 33.78
CA LEU A 135 -25.74 33.04 34.84
C LEU A 135 -25.07 33.26 36.20
N VAL A 136 -24.10 32.42 36.58
CA VAL A 136 -23.37 32.55 37.85
C VAL A 136 -22.59 33.87 37.87
N ARG A 137 -21.92 34.25 36.78
CA ARG A 137 -21.19 35.52 36.66
C ARG A 137 -22.12 36.72 36.81
N CYS A 138 -23.25 36.74 36.10
CA CYS A 138 -24.25 37.81 36.21
C CYS A 138 -24.82 37.92 37.63
N LYS A 139 -25.15 36.79 38.26
CA LYS A 139 -25.67 36.77 39.63
C LYS A 139 -24.65 37.29 40.65
N GLY A 140 -23.37 36.91 40.53
CA GLY A 140 -22.29 37.38 41.39
C GLY A 140 -22.06 38.89 41.27
N ARG A 141 -22.10 39.44 40.05
CA ARG A 141 -22.01 40.89 39.81
C ARG A 141 -23.21 41.66 40.34
N TYR A 142 -24.43 41.16 40.09
CA TYR A 142 -25.65 41.81 40.57
C TYR A 142 -25.71 41.91 42.11
N HIS A 143 -25.36 40.82 42.83
CA HIS A 143 -25.40 40.83 44.30
C HIS A 143 -24.30 41.69 44.91
N SER A 144 -23.09 41.68 44.33
CA SER A 144 -22.01 42.55 44.80
C SER A 144 -22.35 44.03 44.59
N GLU A 145 -22.88 44.40 43.42
CA GLU A 145 -23.33 45.77 43.14
C GLU A 145 -24.46 46.22 44.06
N LEU A 146 -25.47 45.36 44.32
CA LEU A 146 -26.53 45.65 45.27
C LEU A 146 -25.98 45.86 46.69
N ASN A 147 -25.02 45.04 47.11
CA ASN A 147 -24.36 45.16 48.41
C ASN A 147 -23.56 46.47 48.53
N TYR A 148 -22.82 46.88 47.49
CA TYR A 148 -22.09 48.15 47.48
C TYR A 148 -23.02 49.37 47.54
N ARG A 149 -24.13 49.35 46.80
CA ARG A 149 -25.16 50.40 46.86
C ARG A 149 -25.80 50.48 48.26
N ALA A 150 -26.11 49.34 48.88
CA ALA A 150 -26.66 49.30 50.24
C ALA A 150 -25.67 49.86 51.28
N LEU A 151 -24.39 49.49 51.18
CA LEU A 151 -23.33 50.01 52.04
C LEU A 151 -23.14 51.52 51.86
N ALA A 152 -23.05 52.00 50.63
CA ALA A 152 -22.86 53.43 50.37
C ALA A 152 -24.04 54.28 50.90
N LYS A 153 -25.27 53.77 50.80
CA LYS A 153 -26.45 54.38 51.43
C LYS A 153 -26.36 54.40 52.96
N LEU A 154 -25.88 53.32 53.58
CA LEU A 154 -25.72 53.23 55.04
C LEU A 154 -24.67 54.23 55.55
N PHE A 155 -23.57 54.40 54.82
CA PHE A 155 -22.48 55.31 55.18
C PHE A 155 -22.65 56.74 54.65
N GLY A 156 -23.76 57.04 53.97
CA GLY A 156 -24.06 58.38 53.44
C GLY A 156 -23.09 58.86 52.36
N VAL A 157 -22.37 57.94 51.70
CA VAL A 157 -21.40 58.24 50.65
C VAL A 157 -22.11 58.23 49.29
N ILE A 158 -21.87 59.25 48.46
CA ILE A 158 -22.40 59.31 47.10
C ILE A 158 -21.73 58.20 46.28
N THR A 159 -22.52 57.23 45.81
CA THR A 159 -22.06 56.27 44.80
C THR A 159 -21.90 57.01 43.48
N PRO A 160 -20.75 56.91 42.78
CA PRO A 160 -20.65 57.32 41.38
C PRO A 160 -21.78 56.66 40.59
N ASP A 161 -22.38 57.40 39.66
CA ASP A 161 -23.39 56.84 38.77
C ASP A 161 -22.69 55.73 37.95
N LEU A 162 -23.02 54.48 38.25
CA LEU A 162 -22.44 53.35 37.54
C LEU A 162 -22.96 53.44 36.09
N PRO A 163 -22.08 53.41 35.08
CA PRO A 163 -22.54 53.42 33.70
C PRO A 163 -23.56 52.30 33.50
N PRO A 164 -24.61 52.51 32.67
CA PRO A 164 -25.54 51.44 32.31
C PRO A 164 -24.75 50.22 31.85
N LEU A 165 -25.23 49.01 32.13
CA LEU A 165 -24.62 47.76 31.69
C LEU A 165 -24.66 47.66 30.16
N GLU A 166 -23.80 48.42 29.48
CA GLU A 166 -23.50 48.23 28.08
C GLU A 166 -22.57 47.02 27.99
N HIS A 167 -23.20 45.88 27.70
CA HIS A 167 -22.62 44.69 27.07
C HIS A 167 -21.10 44.58 27.17
N GLU A 168 -20.64 43.94 28.25
CA GLU A 168 -19.31 43.34 28.41
C GLU A 168 -19.13 42.15 27.43
N ASN A 169 -19.57 42.29 26.17
CA ASN A 169 -19.26 41.40 25.07
C ASN A 169 -18.01 41.87 24.31
N VAL A 170 -17.56 43.11 24.48
CA VAL A 170 -16.38 43.66 23.77
C VAL A 170 -15.07 43.08 24.33
N HIS A 171 -14.96 42.88 25.65
CA HIS A 171 -13.73 42.32 26.25
C HIS A 171 -13.52 40.81 26.04
N TYR A 172 -14.58 40.05 25.72
CA TYR A 172 -14.44 38.65 25.29
C TYR A 172 -14.30 38.51 23.77
N ALA A 173 -14.81 39.46 22.98
CA ALA A 173 -14.57 39.49 21.54
C ALA A 173 -13.08 39.60 21.25
N ASP A 174 -12.37 40.54 21.88
CA ASP A 174 -10.93 40.73 21.64
C ASP A 174 -10.09 39.51 22.06
N ALA A 175 -10.39 38.90 23.22
CA ALA A 175 -9.67 37.71 23.70
C ALA A 175 -9.98 36.46 22.84
N ALA A 176 -11.25 36.25 22.47
CA ALA A 176 -11.64 35.16 21.59
C ALA A 176 -11.12 35.36 20.16
N GLU A 177 -11.00 36.60 19.68
CA GLU A 177 -10.41 36.91 18.37
C GLU A 177 -8.91 36.60 18.34
N VAL A 178 -8.18 36.87 19.41
CA VAL A 178 -6.76 36.48 19.54
C VAL A 178 -6.60 34.95 19.58
N GLU A 179 -7.46 34.23 20.29
CA GLU A 179 -7.44 32.76 20.29
C GLU A 179 -7.84 32.17 18.94
N ILE A 180 -8.88 32.70 18.30
CA ILE A 180 -9.32 32.27 16.96
C ILE A 180 -8.22 32.52 15.92
N THR A 181 -7.49 33.63 15.99
CA THR A 181 -6.38 33.92 15.07
C THR A 181 -5.18 33.00 15.31
N ALA A 182 -4.83 32.72 16.57
CA ALA A 182 -3.78 31.75 16.91
C ALA A 182 -4.14 30.32 16.45
N LEU A 183 -5.40 29.90 16.64
CA LEU A 183 -5.88 28.60 16.17
C LEU A 183 -5.88 28.51 14.64
N ARG A 184 -6.29 29.57 13.93
CA ARG A 184 -6.21 29.63 12.45
C ARG A 184 -4.78 29.53 11.94
N GLN A 185 -3.82 30.20 12.58
CA GLN A 185 -2.41 30.07 12.23
C GLN A 185 -1.91 28.64 12.45
N ARG A 186 -2.31 28.00 13.55
CA ARG A 186 -1.94 26.61 13.83
C ARG A 186 -2.56 25.63 12.83
N ILE A 187 -3.80 25.86 12.40
CA ILE A 187 -4.45 25.06 11.35
C ILE A 187 -3.68 25.20 10.03
N ALA A 188 -3.36 26.42 9.60
CA ALA A 188 -2.60 26.65 8.38
C ALA A 188 -1.20 26.00 8.42
N GLU A 189 -0.51 26.06 9.57
CA GLU A 189 0.77 25.38 9.77
C GLU A 189 0.64 23.85 9.68
N LEU A 190 -0.44 23.29 10.26
CA LEU A 190 -0.72 21.85 10.20
C LEU A 190 -1.09 21.40 8.78
N GLU A 191 -1.87 22.19 8.05
CA GLU A 191 -2.21 21.94 6.66
C GLU A 191 -0.96 21.94 5.76
N ALA A 192 -0.04 22.90 5.94
CA ALA A 192 1.23 22.92 5.21
C ALA A 192 2.14 21.72 5.55
N LYS A 193 2.16 21.29 6.82
CA LYS A 193 2.89 20.08 7.23
C LYS A 193 2.29 18.81 6.64
N LEU A 194 0.97 18.76 6.49
CA LEU A 194 0.30 17.63 5.85
C LEU A 194 0.64 17.58 4.35
N GLU A 195 0.61 18.72 3.66
CA GLU A 195 0.95 18.80 2.24
C GLU A 195 2.41 18.41 1.97
N THR A 196 3.34 18.84 2.81
CA THR A 196 4.76 18.44 2.68
C THR A 196 4.98 16.96 2.97
N ALA A 197 4.29 16.39 3.96
CA ALA A 197 4.34 14.96 4.24
C ALA A 197 3.80 14.12 3.07
N ASP A 198 2.72 14.59 2.41
CA ASP A 198 2.16 13.92 1.23
C ASP A 198 3.15 13.94 0.05
N LYS A 199 3.80 15.08 -0.21
CA LYS A 199 4.87 15.18 -1.23
C LYS A 199 6.08 14.28 -0.93
N LEU A 200 6.47 14.15 0.34
CA LEU A 200 7.53 13.24 0.76
C LEU A 200 7.16 11.78 0.55
N GLN A 201 5.91 11.41 0.84
CA GLN A 201 5.41 10.06 0.58
C GLN A 201 5.37 9.76 -0.93
N ASP A 202 4.90 10.71 -1.74
CA ASP A 202 4.80 10.55 -3.19
C ASP A 202 6.18 10.45 -3.85
N SER A 203 7.14 11.28 -3.41
CA SER A 203 8.54 11.20 -3.87
C SER A 203 9.23 9.91 -3.44
N ALA A 204 9.05 9.46 -2.19
CA ALA A 204 9.59 8.19 -1.72
C ALA A 204 9.00 7.00 -2.50
N PHE A 205 7.71 7.04 -2.82
CA PHE A 205 7.05 6.04 -3.65
C PHE A 205 7.62 6.02 -5.08
N ARG A 206 7.77 7.20 -5.71
CA ARG A 206 8.37 7.32 -7.05
C ARG A 206 9.82 6.84 -7.08
N HIS A 207 10.62 7.21 -6.07
CA HIS A 207 12.00 6.74 -5.96
C HIS A 207 12.06 5.21 -5.81
N GLY A 208 11.19 4.64 -4.96
CA GLY A 208 11.07 3.20 -4.80
C GLY A 208 10.72 2.48 -6.10
N LEU A 209 9.77 3.02 -6.88
CA LEU A 209 9.42 2.48 -8.20
C LEU A 209 10.58 2.59 -9.19
N GLN A 210 11.28 3.72 -9.23
CA GLN A 210 12.44 3.92 -10.10
C GLN A 210 13.56 2.94 -9.77
N HIS A 211 13.88 2.75 -8.49
CA HIS A 211 14.86 1.77 -8.03
C HIS A 211 14.43 0.33 -8.34
N GLY A 212 13.17 -0.02 -8.11
CA GLY A 212 12.64 -1.34 -8.46
C GLY A 212 12.71 -1.61 -9.96
N PHE A 213 12.39 -0.62 -10.79
CA PHE A 213 12.47 -0.70 -12.24
C PHE A 213 13.90 -0.87 -12.75
N SER A 214 14.84 -0.07 -12.23
CA SER A 214 16.26 -0.17 -12.59
C SER A 214 16.90 -1.46 -12.07
N TYR A 215 16.54 -1.93 -10.88
CA TYR A 215 16.96 -3.24 -10.39
C TYR A 215 16.46 -4.38 -11.31
N GLY A 216 15.21 -4.30 -11.76
CA GLY A 216 14.64 -5.25 -12.72
C GLY A 216 15.40 -5.28 -14.05
N GLN A 217 15.78 -4.12 -14.60
CA GLN A 217 16.63 -4.04 -15.79
C GLN A 217 17.99 -4.70 -15.56
N THR A 218 18.65 -4.40 -14.44
CA THR A 218 19.97 -4.98 -14.16
C THR A 218 19.93 -6.50 -13.88
N ASN A 219 18.80 -7.01 -13.39
CA ASN A 219 18.64 -8.42 -13.04
C ASN A 219 18.33 -9.30 -14.26
N ASP A 220 17.56 -8.81 -15.23
CA ASP A 220 17.27 -9.50 -16.49
C ASP A 220 17.07 -8.52 -17.65
N GLN A 221 18.18 -8.00 -18.16
CA GLN A 221 18.20 -7.03 -19.25
C GLN A 221 17.56 -7.61 -20.53
N ALA A 222 17.76 -8.90 -20.81
CA ALA A 222 17.24 -9.55 -22.01
C ALA A 222 15.72 -9.73 -21.96
N GLY A 223 15.17 -10.12 -20.80
CA GLY A 223 13.72 -10.18 -20.58
C GLY A 223 13.06 -8.81 -20.63
N PHE A 224 13.73 -7.78 -20.09
CA PHE A 224 13.26 -6.39 -20.16
C PHE A 224 13.16 -5.89 -21.62
N GLU A 225 14.21 -6.10 -22.42
CA GLU A 225 14.24 -5.71 -23.84
C GLU A 225 13.13 -6.39 -24.66
N GLN A 226 12.87 -7.67 -24.41
CA GLN A 226 11.75 -8.39 -25.04
C GLN A 226 10.39 -7.80 -24.64
N CYS A 227 10.20 -7.47 -23.36
CA CYS A 227 8.96 -6.89 -22.85
C CYS A 227 8.71 -5.49 -23.42
N MET A 228 9.76 -4.66 -23.52
CA MET A 228 9.69 -3.34 -24.13
C MET A 228 9.46 -3.41 -25.65
N ALA A 229 10.06 -4.38 -26.35
CA ALA A 229 9.83 -4.61 -27.78
C ALA A 229 8.39 -5.04 -28.10
N ALA A 230 7.78 -5.83 -27.20
CA ALA A 230 6.37 -6.20 -27.29
C ALA A 230 5.40 -5.02 -27.05
N TYR A 231 5.81 -4.03 -26.23
CA TYR A 231 5.03 -2.81 -25.99
C TYR A 231 5.22 -1.74 -27.08
N SER A 232 6.44 -1.56 -27.58
CA SER A 232 6.79 -0.53 -28.58
C SER A 232 6.21 -0.81 -29.97
N THR A 233 5.88 -2.07 -30.28
CA THR A 233 5.17 -2.42 -31.51
C THR A 233 3.69 -2.01 -31.50
N ARG A 234 3.11 -1.68 -30.33
CA ARG A 234 1.67 -1.37 -30.19
C ARG A 234 1.34 0.12 -30.02
N ALA A 235 2.29 0.91 -29.50
CA ALA A 235 2.16 2.37 -29.42
C ALA A 235 3.26 2.96 -30.30
N GLY A 236 2.92 3.77 -31.30
CA GLY A 236 3.86 4.41 -32.25
C GLY A 236 4.80 5.44 -31.61
N ILE A 237 5.43 5.09 -30.50
CA ILE A 237 6.41 5.86 -29.76
C ILE A 237 7.77 5.35 -30.21
N GLY A 238 8.38 6.07 -31.16
CA GLY A 238 9.76 5.81 -31.56
C GLY A 238 10.70 6.11 -30.40
N VAL A 239 11.12 5.07 -29.67
CA VAL A 239 12.26 5.15 -28.77
C VAL A 239 13.47 5.37 -29.67
N LYS A 240 14.00 6.60 -29.70
CA LYS A 240 15.31 6.85 -30.29
C LYS A 240 16.30 6.09 -29.44
N GLN A 241 16.92 5.08 -30.05
CA GLN A 241 18.09 4.42 -29.51
C GLN A 241 19.11 5.54 -29.27
N GLN A 242 19.35 5.86 -28.00
CA GLN A 242 20.43 6.74 -27.64
C GLN A 242 21.66 5.87 -27.83
N ASP A 243 22.34 6.06 -28.96
CA ASP A 243 23.66 5.51 -29.19
C ASP A 243 24.45 5.70 -27.91
N SER A 244 25.07 4.61 -27.46
CA SER A 244 25.92 4.53 -26.29
C SER A 244 26.95 5.66 -26.31
N VAL A 245 26.60 6.79 -25.72
CA VAL A 245 27.56 7.77 -25.23
C VAL A 245 28.25 7.03 -24.11
N GLY A 246 29.56 6.84 -24.30
CA GLY A 246 30.39 6.08 -23.39
C GLY A 246 30.12 6.47 -21.94
N SER A 247 30.18 5.47 -21.07
CA SER A 247 30.30 5.68 -19.63
C SER A 247 31.63 6.37 -19.34
N ASP A 248 31.72 7.67 -19.63
CA ASP A 248 32.67 8.56 -18.99
C ASP A 248 32.01 9.08 -17.72
N VAL A 249 32.16 8.29 -16.65
CA VAL A 249 32.05 8.77 -15.26
C VAL A 249 33.26 9.68 -15.00
N GLY A 250 33.36 10.78 -15.75
CA GLY A 250 34.56 11.60 -15.86
C GLY A 250 34.25 13.04 -16.22
N GLY A 251 33.93 13.84 -15.20
CA GLY A 251 34.01 15.31 -15.27
C GLY A 251 32.70 16.03 -14.91
N ARG A 252 32.30 16.02 -13.63
CA ARG A 252 31.51 17.14 -13.09
C ARG A 252 32.39 18.40 -13.13
N ASN A 253 31.79 19.59 -13.28
CA ASN A 253 32.52 20.86 -13.35
C ASN A 253 33.46 21.04 -14.56
N GLN A 254 33.02 20.63 -15.76
CA GLN A 254 33.72 21.03 -16.99
C GLN A 254 33.52 22.52 -17.25
N PRO A 255 34.58 23.32 -17.37
CA PRO A 255 34.46 24.77 -17.47
C PRO A 255 33.84 25.16 -18.81
N GLY A 256 32.72 25.88 -18.79
CA GLY A 256 31.96 26.24 -19.98
C GLY A 256 30.58 26.84 -19.69
N MET A 257 29.92 27.34 -20.73
CA MET A 257 28.55 27.84 -20.61
C MET A 257 27.56 26.68 -20.66
N VAL A 258 26.90 26.42 -19.53
CA VAL A 258 25.91 25.36 -19.37
C VAL A 258 24.54 26.00 -19.19
N VAL A 259 23.51 25.40 -19.79
CA VAL A 259 22.13 25.89 -19.64
C VAL A 259 21.67 25.64 -18.21
N ALA A 260 21.01 26.62 -17.58
CA ALA A 260 20.64 26.58 -16.16
C ALA A 260 19.88 25.32 -15.74
N ILE A 261 19.08 24.72 -16.63
CA ILE A 261 18.36 23.46 -16.36
C ILE A 261 19.25 22.22 -16.20
N HIS A 262 20.52 22.30 -16.61
CA HIS A 262 21.48 21.21 -16.56
C HIS A 262 22.58 21.43 -15.51
N ILE A 263 22.34 22.34 -14.57
CA ILE A 263 23.25 22.61 -13.46
C ILE A 263 22.67 21.88 -12.26
N ASP A 264 23.49 21.08 -11.61
CA ASP A 264 23.09 20.25 -10.49
C ASP A 264 23.73 20.73 -9.18
N ALA A 265 23.18 20.29 -8.05
CA ALA A 265 23.81 20.47 -6.75
C ALA A 265 25.23 19.87 -6.74
N GLY A 266 26.21 20.65 -6.28
CA GLY A 266 27.64 20.34 -6.30
C GLY A 266 28.40 20.90 -7.50
N ASP A 267 27.73 21.56 -8.46
CA ASP A 267 28.42 22.30 -9.51
C ASP A 267 28.93 23.67 -9.02
N PHE A 268 30.06 24.13 -9.55
CA PHE A 268 30.60 25.46 -9.30
C PHE A 268 30.25 26.39 -10.44
N VAL A 269 29.50 27.44 -10.16
CA VAL A 269 29.08 28.43 -11.17
C VAL A 269 29.66 29.79 -10.87
N LYS A 270 29.98 30.55 -11.92
CA LYS A 270 30.50 31.90 -11.82
C LYS A 270 29.40 32.90 -12.08
N VAL A 271 28.97 33.60 -11.03
CA VAL A 271 27.92 34.62 -11.08
C VAL A 271 28.53 35.96 -10.72
N LYS A 272 28.46 36.93 -11.65
CA LYS A 272 29.01 38.30 -11.47
C LYS A 272 30.49 38.33 -11.05
N GLY A 273 31.29 37.37 -11.53
CA GLY A 273 32.73 37.30 -11.27
C GLY A 273 33.13 36.56 -9.99
N GLN A 274 32.18 36.08 -9.19
CA GLN A 274 32.41 35.24 -8.01
C GLN A 274 31.96 33.81 -8.29
N VAL A 275 32.69 32.85 -7.74
CA VAL A 275 32.39 31.41 -7.88
C VAL A 275 31.58 30.96 -6.67
N PHE A 276 30.46 30.29 -6.94
CA PHE A 276 29.56 29.75 -5.95
C PHE A 276 29.38 28.25 -6.18
N GLU A 277 29.36 27.48 -5.11
CA GLU A 277 28.93 26.08 -5.13
C GLU A 277 27.41 26.05 -5.04
N VAL A 278 26.78 25.30 -5.94
CA VAL A 278 25.33 25.10 -5.96
C VAL A 278 24.97 24.08 -4.88
N GLU A 279 24.19 24.50 -3.89
CA GLU A 279 23.70 23.66 -2.80
C GLU A 279 22.41 22.93 -3.21
N GLU A 280 21.52 23.63 -3.91
CA GLU A 280 20.21 23.11 -4.32
C GLU A 280 19.73 23.79 -5.61
N THR A 281 19.03 23.04 -6.45
CA THR A 281 18.46 23.53 -7.71
C THR A 281 16.97 23.25 -7.77
N ASP A 282 16.18 24.31 -7.89
CA ASP A 282 14.72 24.23 -7.96
C ASP A 282 14.22 24.67 -9.34
N PHE A 283 13.25 23.92 -9.88
CA PHE A 283 12.73 24.05 -11.24
C PHE A 283 11.23 24.31 -11.24
N ASP A 284 10.83 25.52 -11.63
CA ASP A 284 9.44 25.89 -11.88
C ASP A 284 9.18 25.94 -13.40
N ASP A 285 7.90 25.90 -13.83
CA ASP A 285 7.45 25.73 -15.23
C ASP A 285 8.13 26.65 -16.28
N HIS A 286 8.81 27.73 -15.89
CA HIS A 286 9.58 28.61 -16.80
C HIS A 286 10.95 29.08 -16.25
N ASP A 287 11.26 28.84 -14.96
CA ASP A 287 12.42 29.42 -14.26
C ASP A 287 13.21 28.37 -13.48
N VAL A 288 14.50 28.62 -13.31
CA VAL A 288 15.46 27.85 -12.52
C VAL A 288 15.95 28.72 -11.38
N THR A 289 15.91 28.19 -10.17
CA THR A 289 16.51 28.82 -8.99
C THR A 289 17.68 27.98 -8.50
N LEU A 290 18.88 28.52 -8.58
CA LEU A 290 20.10 27.92 -8.02
C LEU A 290 20.36 28.54 -6.66
N TRP A 291 20.32 27.73 -5.59
CA TRP A 291 20.70 28.12 -4.24
C TRP A 291 22.17 27.81 -4.03
N PHE A 292 22.92 28.75 -3.47
CA PHE A 292 24.36 28.63 -3.26
C PHE A 292 24.70 28.45 -1.78
N VAL A 293 25.77 27.69 -1.54
CA VAL A 293 26.36 27.54 -0.21
C VAL A 293 26.73 28.95 0.32
N GLY A 294 26.05 29.37 1.39
CA GLY A 294 26.15 30.72 1.95
C GLY A 294 24.88 31.59 1.81
N GLY A 295 23.78 31.01 1.29
CA GLY A 295 22.43 31.58 1.35
C GLY A 295 22.07 32.56 0.24
N ASN A 296 22.93 32.72 -0.78
CA ASN A 296 22.60 33.48 -1.98
C ASN A 296 21.85 32.59 -2.98
N ALA A 297 21.03 33.18 -3.84
CA ALA A 297 20.36 32.45 -4.92
C ALA A 297 20.41 33.21 -6.24
N LEU A 298 20.47 32.47 -7.34
CA LEU A 298 20.30 32.96 -8.70
C LEU A 298 19.01 32.40 -9.30
N LYS A 299 18.04 33.28 -9.60
CA LYS A 299 16.86 32.92 -10.37
C LYS A 299 17.01 33.39 -11.81
N CYS A 300 16.83 32.49 -12.77
CA CYS A 300 16.92 32.79 -14.20
C CYS A 300 16.01 31.87 -15.03
N ALA A 301 15.71 32.24 -16.27
CA ALA A 301 14.90 31.40 -17.15
C ALA A 301 15.59 30.06 -17.44
N ALA A 302 14.84 28.99 -17.67
CA ALA A 302 15.39 27.65 -17.89
C ALA A 302 16.44 27.52 -19.00
N GLY A 303 16.33 28.36 -20.04
CA GLY A 303 17.31 28.43 -21.14
C GLY A 303 18.52 29.34 -20.88
N CYS A 304 18.67 29.92 -19.69
CA CYS A 304 19.73 30.89 -19.41
C CYS A 304 21.11 30.20 -19.39
N PRO A 305 22.10 30.66 -20.18
CA PRO A 305 23.45 30.14 -20.08
C PRO A 305 24.14 30.68 -18.82
N VAL A 306 24.65 29.78 -17.99
CA VAL A 306 25.42 30.07 -16.79
C VAL A 306 26.82 29.47 -16.95
N GLU A 307 27.83 30.23 -16.57
CA GLU A 307 29.23 29.77 -16.65
C GLU A 307 29.50 28.79 -15.51
N VAL A 308 29.64 27.50 -15.84
CA VAL A 308 30.16 26.47 -14.92
C VAL A 308 31.68 26.53 -14.98
N VAL A 309 32.33 26.41 -13.83
CA VAL A 309 33.78 26.44 -13.67
C VAL A 309 34.23 25.18 -12.95
N SER A 310 35.50 24.80 -13.12
CA SER A 310 36.10 23.73 -12.34
C SER A 310 36.16 24.08 -10.86
N GLU A 311 36.07 23.06 -10.00
CA GLU A 311 36.19 23.20 -8.55
C GLU A 311 37.44 24.04 -8.19
N PRO A 312 37.31 25.05 -7.34
CA PRO A 312 38.43 25.89 -6.96
C PRO A 312 39.48 25.06 -6.21
N VAL A 313 40.61 24.77 -6.87
CA VAL A 313 41.77 24.15 -6.23
C VAL A 313 42.22 25.06 -5.08
N ALA A 314 42.08 24.60 -3.85
CA ALA A 314 42.54 25.32 -2.67
C ALA A 314 44.05 25.60 -2.81
N ALA A 315 44.41 26.84 -3.16
CA ALA A 315 45.78 27.31 -3.11
C ALA A 315 46.24 27.22 -1.64
N GLY A 316 47.19 26.32 -1.39
CA GLY A 316 47.62 25.91 -0.06
C GLY A 316 47.83 27.06 0.92
N ILE A 317 47.00 27.10 1.96
CA ILE A 317 47.31 27.82 3.19
C ILE A 317 48.44 27.05 3.86
N LYS A 318 49.68 27.51 3.65
CA LYS A 318 50.81 27.14 4.50
C LYS A 318 50.48 27.54 5.93
N VAL A 319 50.27 26.53 6.79
CA VAL A 319 50.38 26.71 8.23
C VAL A 319 51.85 27.07 8.52
N LYS A 320 52.13 28.34 8.76
CA LYS A 320 53.39 28.73 9.42
C LYS A 320 53.19 28.50 10.91
N GLY A 321 53.91 27.52 11.45
CA GLY A 321 54.22 27.50 12.87
C GLY A 321 55.18 28.64 13.21
N GLU A 322 54.84 29.40 14.24
CA GLU A 322 55.49 29.43 15.57
C GLU A 322 54.57 30.19 16.54
#